data_AF-A0A6P8IGG8-F1
#
_entry.id   AF-A0A6P8IGG8-F1
#
_cell.length_a   1.000
_cell.length_b   1.000
_cell.length_c   1.000
_cell.angle_alpha   90.00
_cell.angle_beta   90.00
_cell.angle_gamma   90.00
#
_symmetry.space_group_name_H-M   'P 1'
#
loop_
_entity.id
_entity.type
_entity.pdbx_description
1 polymer ?
#
loop_
_entity_poly.entity_id
_entity_poly.type
_entity_poly.pdbx_seq_one_letter_code
_entity_poly.pdbx_strand_id
1 'polypeptide(L)'
;MAPGNTPVSEVGKKEMTSEKTTVKYNSADKPKAGAKAELADGYTKEKRILETFSVLYFAILMSVLTSCLLKNFKVDQLQGMILGIFAGILTADFLSGLVHWGADTWGSIDLPVVGKAFIRPFREHHVDPTAITRHDLIETNGDNCLITLPTLTAITLKHLICSQETIDAWYPWDFFFFSLGIFVMLTNQIHKWSHTYFGLPWWVEKLQQWHIILPRLHHRIHHVSPHETYFCITTGWLNYPLEVINFWRGLEFVITKTTGAIPRSDDLNWASKGK
;
A
#
# COMPACT_ATOMS: atom_id res chain seq x y z
N MET A 1 17.87 -62.97 74.46
CA MET A 1 19.31 -62.66 74.55
C MET A 1 19.76 -62.08 73.22
N ALA A 2 20.34 -60.88 73.26
CA ALA A 2 20.97 -60.20 72.13
C ALA A 2 22.21 -60.97 71.63
N PRO A 3 22.77 -60.62 70.46
CA PRO A 3 23.71 -59.50 70.37
C PRO A 3 23.39 -58.58 69.17
N GLY A 4 23.75 -57.29 69.10
CA GLY A 4 24.74 -56.51 69.83
C GLY A 4 25.61 -55.73 68.82
N ASN A 5 25.26 -54.45 68.61
CA ASN A 5 26.07 -53.26 68.27
C ASN A 5 27.15 -53.24 67.14
N THR A 6 26.86 -52.42 66.10
CA THR A 6 27.58 -51.25 65.52
C THR A 6 29.13 -51.17 65.52
N PRO A 7 29.77 -50.62 64.46
CA PRO A 7 29.91 -49.16 64.34
C PRO A 7 29.75 -48.52 62.94
N VAL A 8 29.50 -47.21 63.05
CA VAL A 8 29.37 -46.13 62.07
C VAL A 8 30.59 -45.97 61.15
N SER A 9 30.37 -45.63 59.88
CA SER A 9 31.25 -44.69 59.17
C SER A 9 30.44 -43.78 58.23
N GLU A 10 30.55 -42.48 58.48
CA GLU A 10 30.08 -41.36 57.66
C GLU A 10 30.93 -41.25 56.40
N VAL A 11 30.31 -41.02 55.22
CA VAL A 11 30.73 -40.08 54.16
C VAL A 11 29.47 -39.86 53.30
N GLY A 12 28.76 -38.73 53.40
CA GLY A 12 29.06 -37.52 52.65
C GLY A 12 27.94 -37.21 51.65
N LYS A 13 26.86 -36.58 52.12
CA LYS A 13 25.86 -35.92 51.25
C LYS A 13 26.53 -34.69 50.62
N LYS A 14 26.68 -34.67 49.29
CA LYS A 14 27.02 -33.44 48.56
C LYS A 14 25.77 -32.56 48.52
N GLU A 15 25.77 -31.52 49.34
CA GLU A 15 24.88 -30.37 49.20
C GLU A 15 25.16 -29.66 47.86
N MET A 16 24.09 -29.42 47.10
CA MET A 16 24.11 -28.58 45.92
C MET A 16 23.89 -27.14 46.39
N THR A 17 24.97 -26.43 46.68
CA THR A 17 24.95 -24.99 46.97
C THR A 17 24.69 -24.23 45.66
N SER A 18 23.67 -23.36 45.66
CA SER A 18 23.36 -22.50 44.52
C SER A 18 24.40 -21.39 44.42
N GLU A 19 25.38 -21.56 43.55
CA GLU A 19 26.27 -20.48 43.16
C GLU A 19 25.52 -19.59 42.16
N LYS A 20 25.16 -18.37 42.56
CA LYS A 20 24.57 -17.36 41.67
C LYS A 20 25.65 -16.91 40.69
N THR A 21 25.74 -17.56 39.54
CA THR A 21 26.53 -17.06 38.41
C THR A 21 25.84 -15.81 37.86
N THR A 22 26.37 -14.63 38.17
CA THR A 22 25.99 -13.38 37.51
C THR A 22 26.55 -13.39 36.10
N VAL A 23 25.74 -13.87 35.15
CA VAL A 23 26.00 -13.69 33.72
C VAL A 23 25.87 -12.20 33.39
N LYS A 24 27.01 -11.55 33.13
CA LYS A 24 27.02 -10.20 32.54
C LYS A 24 26.51 -10.30 31.11
N TYR A 25 25.29 -9.83 30.87
CA TYR A 25 24.80 -9.60 29.50
C TYR A 25 25.59 -8.43 28.90
N ASN A 26 26.44 -8.71 27.91
CA ASN A 26 26.92 -7.69 26.99
C ASN A 26 25.72 -7.18 26.18
N SER A 27 25.54 -5.87 26.13
CA SER A 27 24.40 -5.18 25.50
C SER A 27 24.39 -5.20 23.96
N ALA A 28 25.03 -6.18 23.33
CA ALA A 28 25.22 -6.22 21.87
C ALA A 28 24.35 -7.24 21.12
N ASP A 29 23.64 -8.14 21.80
CA ASP A 29 22.72 -9.08 21.14
C ASP A 29 21.26 -8.71 21.41
N LYS A 30 20.77 -7.71 20.67
CA LYS A 30 19.31 -7.58 20.50
C LYS A 30 18.84 -8.76 19.63
N PRO A 31 17.81 -9.51 20.01
CA PRO A 31 17.23 -10.51 19.12
C PRO A 31 16.80 -9.80 17.83
N LYS A 32 17.18 -10.34 16.66
CA LYS A 32 16.73 -9.83 15.36
C LYS A 32 15.20 -9.77 15.40
N ALA A 33 14.67 -8.55 15.40
CA ALA A 33 13.24 -8.32 15.29
C ALA A 33 12.76 -9.02 14.01
N GLY A 34 11.78 -9.93 14.11
CA GLY A 34 11.19 -10.56 12.93
C GLY A 34 10.62 -9.50 11.98
N ALA A 35 10.45 -9.82 10.69
CA ALA A 35 10.00 -8.87 9.68
C ALA A 35 8.78 -8.04 10.13
N LYS A 36 7.84 -8.64 10.87
CA LYS A 36 6.67 -7.97 11.45
C LYS A 36 7.00 -6.82 12.42
N ALA A 37 8.04 -6.95 13.24
CA ALA A 37 8.45 -5.93 14.20
C ALA A 37 9.27 -4.81 13.53
N GLU A 38 10.10 -5.15 12.54
CA GLU A 38 10.81 -4.16 11.70
C GLU A 38 9.83 -3.35 10.84
N LEU A 39 8.73 -3.97 10.42
CA LEU A 39 7.63 -3.29 9.76
C LEU A 39 6.96 -2.32 10.76
N ALA A 40 6.52 -2.77 11.94
CA ALA A 40 5.80 -1.92 12.90
C ALA A 40 6.48 -0.58 13.24
N ASP A 41 7.82 -0.49 13.22
CA ASP A 41 8.60 0.73 13.47
C ASP A 41 8.34 1.88 12.47
N GLY A 42 7.75 1.60 11.30
CA GLY A 42 7.40 2.64 10.32
C GLY A 42 6.17 3.49 10.67
N TYR A 43 5.38 3.09 11.68
CA TYR A 43 4.19 3.82 12.11
C TYR A 43 4.54 4.88 13.15
N THR A 44 5.10 6.00 12.69
CA THR A 44 5.52 7.11 13.56
C THR A 44 4.43 8.16 13.74
N LYS A 45 4.55 8.97 14.81
CA LYS A 45 3.63 10.09 15.05
C LYS A 45 3.73 11.14 13.96
N GLU A 46 4.92 11.38 13.44
CA GLU A 46 5.18 12.34 12.36
C GLU A 46 4.49 11.91 11.07
N LYS A 47 4.56 10.62 10.72
CA LYS A 47 3.84 10.06 9.57
C LYS A 47 2.34 10.25 9.73
N ARG A 48 1.80 9.94 10.91
CA ARG A 48 0.37 10.12 11.19
C ARG A 48 -0.09 11.57 11.05
N ILE A 49 0.72 12.53 11.50
CA ILE A 49 0.42 13.97 11.34
C ILE A 49 0.39 14.34 9.85
N LEU A 50 1.39 13.88 9.07
CA LEU A 50 1.45 14.12 7.62
C LEU A 50 0.25 13.54 6.88
N GLU A 51 -0.13 12.29 7.18
CA GLU A 51 -1.30 11.64 6.58
C GLU A 51 -2.59 12.38 6.92
N THR A 52 -2.75 12.77 8.18
CA THR A 52 -3.92 13.52 8.64
C THR A 52 -4.02 14.87 7.92
N PHE A 53 -2.91 15.62 7.85
CA PHE A 53 -2.84 16.86 7.07
C PHE A 53 -3.20 16.62 5.61
N SER A 54 -2.65 15.56 5.01
CA SER A 54 -2.86 15.24 3.59
C SER A 54 -4.32 14.95 3.28
N VAL A 55 -4.99 14.15 4.10
CA VAL A 55 -6.42 13.85 3.93
C VAL A 55 -7.28 15.09 4.12
N LEU A 56 -7.01 15.90 5.15
CA LEU A 56 -7.77 17.13 5.40
C LEU A 56 -7.58 18.14 4.26
N TYR A 57 -6.35 18.35 3.80
CA TYR A 57 -6.09 19.30 2.72
C TYR A 57 -6.67 18.81 1.39
N PHE A 58 -6.57 17.51 1.09
CA PHE A 58 -7.25 16.90 -0.04
C PHE A 58 -8.76 17.15 0.00
N ALA A 59 -9.41 16.91 1.15
CA ALA A 59 -10.85 17.12 1.30
C ALA A 59 -11.25 18.59 1.06
N ILE A 60 -10.44 19.54 1.54
CA ILE A 60 -10.65 20.98 1.29
C ILE A 60 -10.52 21.29 -0.21
N LEU A 61 -9.41 20.89 -0.85
CA LEU A 61 -9.17 21.12 -2.27
C LEU A 61 -10.29 20.52 -3.13
N MET A 62 -10.69 19.28 -2.84
CA MET A 62 -11.78 18.61 -3.56
C MET A 62 -13.12 19.34 -3.40
N SER A 63 -13.41 19.87 -2.21
CA SER A 63 -14.65 20.61 -1.96
C SER A 63 -14.67 21.95 -2.72
N VAL A 64 -13.55 22.68 -2.69
CA VAL A 64 -13.40 23.95 -3.42
C VAL A 64 -13.45 23.69 -4.92
N LEU A 65 -12.68 22.73 -5.43
CA LEU A 65 -12.64 22.39 -6.84
C LEU A 65 -14.01 21.91 -7.34
N THR A 66 -14.74 21.09 -6.57
CA THR A 66 -16.13 20.71 -6.89
C THR A 66 -17.01 21.95 -7.05
N SER A 67 -16.93 22.90 -6.11
CA SER A 67 -17.71 24.14 -6.16
C SER A 67 -17.35 24.98 -7.39
N CYS A 68 -16.06 25.07 -7.72
CA CYS A 68 -15.57 25.74 -8.93
C CYS A 68 -16.07 25.04 -10.21
N LEU A 69 -16.00 23.72 -10.29
CA LEU A 69 -16.49 22.95 -11.43
C LEU A 69 -17.99 23.15 -11.60
N LEU A 70 -18.79 23.04 -10.54
CA LEU A 70 -20.24 23.25 -10.59
C LEU A 70 -20.61 24.67 -11.03
N LYS A 71 -19.91 25.69 -10.52
CA LYS A 71 -20.13 27.09 -10.91
C LYS A 71 -19.84 27.33 -12.40
N ASN A 72 -18.85 26.63 -12.95
CA ASN A 72 -18.43 26.76 -14.34
C ASN A 72 -19.07 25.72 -15.26
N PHE A 73 -20.10 25.00 -14.80
CA PHE A 73 -20.73 23.94 -15.58
C PHE A 73 -21.38 24.47 -16.85
N LYS A 74 -21.02 23.87 -17.99
CA LYS A 74 -21.58 24.19 -19.29
C LYS A 74 -21.91 22.91 -20.05
N VAL A 75 -23.13 22.83 -20.58
CA VAL A 75 -23.68 21.64 -21.24
C VAL A 75 -22.97 21.34 -22.58
N ASP A 76 -22.48 22.37 -23.26
CA ASP A 76 -21.71 22.25 -24.50
C ASP A 76 -20.38 21.48 -24.31
N GLN A 77 -19.82 21.51 -23.10
CA GLN A 77 -18.59 20.79 -22.73
C GLN A 77 -18.84 19.35 -22.24
N LEU A 78 -20.10 18.89 -22.18
CA LEU A 78 -20.47 17.61 -21.55
C LEU A 78 -19.70 16.41 -22.09
N GLN A 79 -19.51 16.33 -23.41
CA GLN A 79 -18.74 15.25 -24.02
C GLN A 79 -17.29 15.24 -23.52
N GLY A 80 -16.65 16.41 -23.47
CA GLY A 80 -15.28 16.57 -22.96
C GLY A 80 -15.17 16.18 -21.48
N MET A 81 -16.15 16.55 -20.65
CA MET A 81 -16.20 16.17 -19.25
C MET A 81 -16.26 14.65 -19.06
N ILE A 82 -17.16 13.97 -19.79
CA ILE A 82 -17.34 12.51 -19.68
C ILE A 82 -16.06 11.80 -20.10
N LEU A 83 -15.44 12.23 -21.20
CA LEU A 83 -14.16 11.68 -21.67
C LEU A 83 -13.05 11.94 -20.65
N GLY A 84 -12.97 13.14 -20.08
CA GLY A 84 -12.01 13.49 -19.04
C GLY A 84 -12.17 12.59 -17.82
N ILE A 85 -13.39 12.44 -17.30
CA ILE A 85 -13.69 11.58 -16.14
C ILE A 85 -13.22 10.15 -16.41
N PHE A 86 -13.62 9.57 -17.54
CA PHE A 86 -13.30 8.19 -17.88
C PHE A 86 -11.80 7.98 -18.07
N ALA A 87 -11.13 8.92 -18.75
CA ALA A 87 -9.68 8.90 -18.88
C ALA A 87 -8.98 8.99 -17.51
N GLY A 88 -9.50 9.80 -16.58
CA GLY A 88 -8.97 9.90 -15.22
C GLY A 88 -9.04 8.57 -14.47
N ILE A 89 -10.14 7.82 -14.62
CA ILE A 89 -10.31 6.48 -14.03
C ILE A 89 -9.30 5.49 -14.61
N LEU A 90 -9.19 5.44 -15.94
CA LEU A 90 -8.24 4.55 -16.63
C LEU A 90 -6.80 4.88 -16.25
N THR A 91 -6.45 6.16 -16.17
CA THR A 91 -5.12 6.58 -15.73
C THR A 91 -4.86 6.21 -14.28
N ALA A 92 -5.84 6.37 -13.36
CA ALA A 92 -5.69 5.92 -11.99
C ALA A 92 -5.45 4.40 -11.91
N ASP A 93 -6.23 3.61 -12.64
CA ASP A 93 -6.09 2.15 -12.68
C ASP A 93 -4.72 1.72 -13.24
N PHE A 94 -4.27 2.36 -14.33
CA PHE A 94 -2.95 2.11 -14.90
C PHE A 94 -1.82 2.46 -13.93
N LEU A 95 -1.86 3.66 -13.34
CA LEU A 95 -0.84 4.12 -12.41
C LEU A 95 -0.78 3.25 -11.15
N SER A 96 -1.94 2.77 -10.66
CA SER A 96 -1.98 1.81 -9.56
C SER A 96 -1.21 0.54 -9.91
N GLY A 97 -1.42 0.00 -11.12
CA GLY A 97 -0.72 -1.19 -11.60
C GLY A 97 0.77 -0.93 -11.81
N LEU A 98 1.15 0.22 -12.34
CA LEU A 98 2.55 0.58 -12.57
C LEU A 98 3.33 0.68 -11.26
N VAL A 99 2.77 1.36 -10.25
CA VAL A 99 3.39 1.49 -8.93
C VAL A 99 3.46 0.13 -8.23
N HIS A 100 2.37 -0.63 -8.25
CA HIS A 100 2.29 -1.95 -7.64
C HIS A 100 3.28 -2.94 -8.27
N TRP A 101 3.30 -3.04 -9.59
CA TRP A 101 4.26 -3.86 -10.33
C TRP A 101 5.71 -3.46 -10.03
N GLY A 102 6.03 -2.16 -10.04
CA GLY A 102 7.38 -1.69 -9.74
C GLY A 102 7.82 -2.03 -8.32
N ALA A 103 6.93 -1.87 -7.34
CA ALA A 103 7.17 -2.20 -5.94
C ALA A 103 7.36 -3.72 -5.72
N ASP A 104 6.53 -4.54 -6.36
CA ASP A 104 6.61 -5.99 -6.25
C ASP A 104 7.83 -6.55 -6.98
N THR A 105 8.24 -5.91 -8.08
CA THR A 105 9.28 -6.45 -8.95
C THR A 105 10.68 -6.05 -8.52
N TRP A 106 10.89 -4.81 -8.08
CA TRP A 106 12.22 -4.32 -7.67
C TRP A 106 12.22 -3.53 -6.35
N GLY A 107 11.08 -3.39 -5.68
CA GLY A 107 10.99 -2.61 -4.45
C GLY A 107 11.81 -3.24 -3.33
N SER A 108 12.81 -2.50 -2.83
CA SER A 108 13.53 -2.85 -1.61
C SER A 108 13.20 -1.87 -0.48
N ILE A 109 13.03 -2.39 0.74
CA ILE A 109 12.91 -1.58 1.96
C ILE A 109 14.21 -0.88 2.35
N ASP A 110 15.34 -1.31 1.78
CA ASP A 110 16.66 -0.76 2.06
C ASP A 110 16.90 0.60 1.38
N LEU A 111 16.01 0.99 0.46
CA LEU A 111 16.02 2.33 -0.11
C LEU A 111 15.71 3.36 0.99
N PRO A 112 16.65 4.28 1.32
CA PRO A 112 16.43 5.24 2.39
C PRO A 112 15.23 6.13 2.05
N VAL A 113 14.39 6.39 3.06
CA VAL A 113 13.15 7.20 2.98
C VAL A 113 12.03 6.53 2.13
N VAL A 114 12.27 6.23 0.85
CA VAL A 114 11.24 5.70 -0.07
C VAL A 114 10.89 4.24 0.24
N GLY A 115 11.89 3.40 0.52
CA GLY A 115 11.68 1.98 0.82
C GLY A 115 10.83 1.78 2.08
N LYS A 116 11.17 2.50 3.14
CA LYS A 116 10.49 2.39 4.44
C LYS A 116 9.08 2.96 4.46
N ALA A 117 8.81 4.02 3.69
CA ALA A 117 7.50 4.67 3.66
C ALA A 117 6.55 4.06 2.61
N PHE A 118 7.05 3.76 1.41
CA PHE A 118 6.19 3.39 0.27
C PHE A 118 6.27 1.93 -0.15
N ILE A 119 7.45 1.28 -0.08
CA ILE A 119 7.60 -0.13 -0.52
C ILE A 119 7.17 -1.10 0.58
N ARG A 120 7.41 -0.71 1.83
CA ARG A 120 7.07 -1.51 3.00
C ARG A 120 5.61 -2.01 3.01
N PRO A 121 4.56 -1.18 2.79
CA PRO A 121 3.18 -1.66 2.81
C PRO A 121 2.90 -2.75 1.76
N PHE A 122 3.50 -2.64 0.56
CA PHE A 122 3.39 -3.68 -0.48
C PHE A 122 4.05 -4.99 -0.02
N ARG A 123 5.23 -4.92 0.60
CA ARG A 123 5.90 -6.14 1.11
C ARG A 123 5.14 -6.78 2.28
N GLU A 124 4.60 -5.97 3.20
CA GLU A 124 3.73 -6.46 4.28
C GLU A 124 2.48 -7.15 3.71
N HIS A 125 1.92 -6.60 2.63
CA HIS A 125 0.76 -7.14 1.94
C HIS A 125 0.99 -8.55 1.36
N HIS A 126 2.17 -8.85 0.82
CA HIS A 126 2.46 -10.20 0.33
C HIS A 126 2.68 -11.22 1.46
N VAL A 127 3.08 -10.77 2.65
CA VAL A 127 3.28 -11.63 3.83
C VAL A 127 1.96 -11.83 4.59
N ASP A 128 1.18 -10.76 4.78
CA ASP A 128 -0.15 -10.77 5.37
C ASP A 128 -1.10 -9.91 4.51
N PRO A 129 -1.76 -10.51 3.50
CA PRO A 129 -2.66 -9.79 2.60
C PRO A 129 -3.85 -9.12 3.29
N THR A 130 -4.15 -9.52 4.53
CA THR A 130 -5.25 -8.94 5.29
C THR A 130 -4.80 -7.78 6.19
N ALA A 131 -3.51 -7.45 6.23
CA ALA A 131 -2.98 -6.36 7.05
C ALA A 131 -3.64 -5.02 6.76
N ILE A 132 -3.76 -4.69 5.47
CA ILE A 132 -4.42 -3.47 5.00
C ILE A 132 -5.87 -3.34 5.51
N THR A 133 -6.56 -4.44 5.82
CA THR A 133 -7.94 -4.40 6.32
C THR A 133 -8.05 -3.81 7.73
N ARG A 134 -6.94 -3.77 8.48
CA ARG A 134 -6.87 -3.30 9.87
C ARG A 134 -6.48 -1.83 10.01
N HIS A 135 -6.03 -1.18 8.92
CA HIS A 135 -5.66 0.23 8.93
C HIS A 135 -6.90 1.11 8.95
N ASP A 136 -6.85 2.31 9.53
CA ASP A 136 -7.95 3.27 9.44
C ASP A 136 -7.95 4.02 8.07
N LEU A 137 -8.90 4.93 7.86
CA LEU A 137 -9.01 5.68 6.60
C LEU A 137 -7.77 6.54 6.33
N ILE A 138 -7.20 7.14 7.38
CA ILE A 138 -6.07 8.06 7.28
C ILE A 138 -4.81 7.30 6.87
N GLU A 139 -4.55 6.17 7.53
CA GLU A 139 -3.42 5.31 7.23
C GLU A 139 -3.55 4.63 5.87
N THR A 140 -4.77 4.23 5.48
CA THR A 140 -5.00 3.58 4.19
C THR A 140 -4.77 4.55 3.02
N ASN A 141 -5.17 5.82 3.16
CA ASN A 141 -5.28 6.75 2.02
C ASN A 141 -4.38 7.98 2.11
N GLY A 142 -3.68 8.21 3.23
CA GLY A 142 -2.93 9.43 3.49
C GLY A 142 -1.84 9.70 2.44
N ASP A 143 -1.11 8.67 2.02
CA ASP A 143 -0.09 8.80 0.98
C ASP A 143 -0.67 9.06 -0.41
N ASN A 144 -1.82 8.45 -0.73
CA ASN A 144 -2.53 8.71 -1.97
C ASN A 144 -3.08 10.14 -2.00
N CYS A 145 -3.56 10.66 -0.86
CA CYS A 145 -3.90 12.07 -0.74
C CYS A 145 -2.66 12.94 -0.98
N LEU A 146 -1.55 12.68 -0.26
CA LEU A 146 -0.33 13.47 -0.32
C LEU A 146 0.20 13.65 -1.75
N ILE A 147 0.28 12.56 -2.53
CA ILE A 147 0.81 12.60 -3.89
C ILE A 147 -0.07 13.41 -4.86
N THR A 148 -1.38 13.53 -4.58
CA THR A 148 -2.31 14.29 -5.44
C THR A 148 -2.35 15.78 -5.13
N LEU A 149 -1.90 16.20 -3.93
CA LEU A 149 -2.02 17.60 -3.47
C LEU A 149 -1.41 18.62 -4.43
N PRO A 150 -0.19 18.46 -4.99
CA PRO A 150 0.40 19.49 -5.84
C PRO A 150 -0.46 19.80 -7.08
N THR A 151 -0.94 18.75 -7.74
CA THR A 151 -1.80 18.86 -8.93
C THR A 151 -3.15 19.48 -8.58
N LEU A 152 -3.80 19.01 -7.51
CA LEU A 152 -5.09 19.54 -7.07
C LEU A 152 -5.00 21.00 -6.62
N THR A 153 -3.92 21.39 -5.93
CA THR A 153 -3.65 22.78 -5.57
C THR A 153 -3.48 23.65 -6.81
N ALA A 154 -2.69 23.22 -7.79
CA ALA A 154 -2.48 23.99 -9.02
C ALA A 154 -3.79 24.25 -9.78
N ILE A 155 -4.63 23.21 -9.93
CA ILE A 155 -5.91 23.33 -10.64
C ILE A 155 -6.91 24.16 -9.83
N THR A 156 -6.96 23.98 -8.52
CA THR A 156 -7.81 24.80 -7.64
C THR A 156 -7.41 26.28 -7.74
N LEU A 157 -6.11 26.59 -7.64
CA LEU A 157 -5.61 27.95 -7.79
C LEU A 157 -5.94 28.53 -9.18
N LYS A 158 -5.81 27.75 -10.25
CA LYS A 158 -6.22 28.17 -11.61
C LYS A 158 -7.67 28.66 -11.63
N HIS A 159 -8.60 27.95 -11.00
CA HIS A 159 -10.01 28.39 -10.92
C HIS A 159 -10.24 29.65 -10.07
N LEU A 160 -9.31 29.98 -9.16
CA LEU A 160 -9.42 31.15 -8.29
C LEU A 160 -8.78 32.41 -8.87
N ILE A 161 -7.74 32.26 -9.70
CA ILE A 161 -6.90 33.41 -10.13
C ILE A 161 -6.87 33.63 -11.64
N CYS A 162 -7.18 32.62 -12.47
CA CYS A 162 -7.11 32.76 -13.92
C CYS A 162 -8.42 33.31 -14.52
N SER A 163 -8.33 33.80 -15.76
CA SER A 163 -9.49 34.29 -16.51
C SER A 163 -10.48 33.18 -16.84
N GLN A 164 -11.73 33.56 -17.10
CA GLN A 164 -12.77 32.62 -17.53
C GLN A 164 -12.39 31.90 -18.83
N GLU A 165 -11.73 32.58 -19.77
CA GLU A 165 -11.23 32.00 -21.01
C GLU A 165 -10.27 30.83 -20.74
N THR A 166 -9.31 31.00 -19.81
CA THR A 166 -8.40 29.93 -19.40
C THR A 166 -9.13 28.78 -18.72
N ILE A 167 -10.13 29.07 -17.88
CA ILE A 167 -10.94 28.05 -17.23
C ILE A 167 -11.69 27.23 -18.29
N ASP A 168 -12.35 27.90 -19.23
CA ASP A 168 -13.15 27.27 -20.28
C ASP A 168 -12.30 26.39 -21.20
N ALA A 169 -11.11 26.87 -21.59
CA ALA A 169 -10.20 26.14 -22.46
C ALA A 169 -9.65 24.83 -21.83
N TRP A 170 -9.54 24.80 -20.50
CA TRP A 170 -9.01 23.65 -19.76
C TRP A 170 -10.08 22.77 -19.12
N TYR A 171 -11.36 23.12 -19.29
CA TYR A 171 -12.43 22.57 -18.49
C TYR A 171 -12.56 21.03 -18.59
N PRO A 172 -12.44 20.39 -19.78
CA PRO A 172 -12.39 18.92 -19.86
C PRO A 172 -11.22 18.29 -19.11
N TRP A 173 -10.04 18.93 -19.13
CA TRP A 173 -8.85 18.48 -18.39
C TRP A 173 -9.02 18.61 -16.89
N ASP A 174 -9.75 19.63 -16.42
CA ASP A 174 -10.05 19.78 -14.99
C ASP A 174 -10.86 18.59 -14.49
N PHE A 175 -11.84 18.11 -15.28
CA PHE A 175 -12.59 16.89 -14.97
C PHE A 175 -11.73 15.62 -15.01
N PHE A 176 -10.74 15.55 -15.91
CA PHE A 176 -9.75 14.48 -15.93
C PHE A 176 -8.96 14.44 -14.62
N PHE A 177 -8.35 15.54 -14.21
CA PHE A 177 -7.56 15.59 -12.99
C PHE A 177 -8.40 15.45 -11.71
N PHE A 178 -9.63 15.98 -11.73
CA PHE A 178 -10.58 15.79 -10.64
C PHE A 178 -10.93 14.30 -10.46
N SER A 179 -11.29 13.61 -11.54
CA SER A 179 -11.55 12.17 -11.53
C SER A 179 -10.32 11.36 -11.13
N LEU A 180 -9.16 11.66 -11.72
CA LEU A 180 -7.89 11.04 -11.38
C LEU A 180 -7.57 11.19 -9.88
N GLY A 181 -7.72 12.38 -9.31
CA GLY A 181 -7.50 12.63 -7.88
C GLY A 181 -8.42 11.80 -6.98
N ILE A 182 -9.71 11.69 -7.33
CA ILE A 182 -10.67 10.84 -6.59
C ILE A 182 -10.22 9.38 -6.62
N PHE A 183 -9.94 8.85 -7.81
CA PHE A 183 -9.65 7.42 -7.95
C PHE A 183 -8.27 7.04 -7.45
N VAL A 184 -7.25 7.92 -7.54
CA VAL A 184 -5.96 7.73 -6.87
C VAL A 184 -6.16 7.69 -5.35
N MET A 185 -6.89 8.65 -4.77
CA MET A 185 -7.19 8.62 -3.32
C MET A 185 -7.88 7.31 -2.92
N LEU A 186 -8.90 6.89 -3.67
CA LEU A 186 -9.67 5.68 -3.36
C LEU A 186 -8.93 4.37 -3.67
N THR A 187 -7.80 4.39 -4.40
CA THR A 187 -7.13 3.17 -4.87
C THR A 187 -6.80 2.22 -3.71
N ASN A 188 -6.17 2.72 -2.65
CA ASN A 188 -5.83 1.88 -1.49
C ASN A 188 -7.08 1.46 -0.71
N GLN A 189 -8.11 2.30 -0.66
CA GLN A 189 -9.37 1.96 -0.02
C GLN A 189 -10.11 0.84 -0.76
N ILE A 190 -10.10 0.87 -2.09
CA ILE A 190 -10.68 -0.15 -2.95
C ILE A 190 -9.88 -1.44 -2.85
N HIS A 191 -8.55 -1.35 -2.87
CA HIS A 191 -7.66 -2.48 -2.64
C HIS A 191 -7.93 -3.14 -1.29
N LYS A 192 -8.04 -2.35 -0.22
CA LYS A 192 -8.47 -2.82 1.10
C LYS A 192 -9.80 -3.56 1.06
N TRP A 193 -10.81 -3.01 0.39
CA TRP A 193 -12.12 -3.67 0.23
C TRP A 193 -12.05 -4.98 -0.57
N SER A 194 -11.08 -5.12 -1.48
CA SER A 194 -10.85 -6.38 -2.19
C SER A 194 -10.34 -7.51 -1.28
N HIS A 195 -9.77 -7.16 -0.12
CA HIS A 195 -9.33 -8.09 0.93
C HIS A 195 -10.33 -8.26 2.08
N THR A 196 -11.38 -7.44 2.14
CA THR A 196 -12.40 -7.49 3.21
C THR A 196 -13.57 -8.39 2.79
N TYR A 197 -13.61 -9.61 3.31
CA TYR A 197 -14.63 -10.61 2.94
C TYR A 197 -15.96 -10.47 3.70
N PHE A 198 -15.96 -9.86 4.88
CA PHE A 198 -17.14 -9.71 5.74
C PHE A 198 -17.30 -8.25 6.18
N GLY A 199 -18.54 -7.81 6.35
CA GLY A 199 -18.85 -6.49 6.92
C GLY A 199 -18.60 -5.30 5.97
N LEU A 200 -18.48 -5.53 4.66
CA LEU A 200 -18.50 -4.43 3.70
C LEU A 200 -19.89 -3.80 3.61
N PRO A 201 -19.98 -2.46 3.42
CA PRO A 201 -21.24 -1.83 3.07
C PRO A 201 -21.82 -2.40 1.79
N TRP A 202 -23.15 -2.56 1.73
CA TRP A 202 -23.84 -3.15 0.58
C TRP A 202 -23.51 -2.46 -0.76
N TRP A 203 -23.27 -1.15 -0.74
CA TRP A 203 -22.97 -0.38 -1.94
C TRP A 203 -21.57 -0.68 -2.47
N VAL A 204 -20.59 -0.95 -1.59
CA VAL A 204 -19.24 -1.39 -2.01
C VAL A 204 -19.35 -2.74 -2.71
N GLU A 205 -20.11 -3.67 -2.13
CA GLU A 205 -20.30 -5.00 -2.71
C GLU A 205 -20.99 -4.91 -4.08
N LYS A 206 -21.95 -4.00 -4.26
CA LYS A 206 -22.59 -3.77 -5.56
C LYS A 206 -21.63 -3.20 -6.59
N LEU A 207 -20.81 -2.21 -6.23
CA LEU A 207 -19.80 -1.67 -7.13
C LEU A 207 -18.77 -2.72 -7.54
N GLN A 208 -18.38 -3.62 -6.64
CA GLN A 208 -17.53 -4.76 -6.95
C GLN A 208 -18.23 -5.78 -7.86
N GLN A 209 -19.51 -6.11 -7.60
CA GLN A 209 -20.30 -7.02 -8.44
C GLN A 209 -20.52 -6.48 -9.86
N TRP A 210 -20.63 -5.17 -10.01
CA TRP A 210 -20.75 -4.50 -11.31
C TRP A 210 -19.41 -4.21 -11.97
N HIS A 211 -18.29 -4.61 -11.37
CA HIS A 211 -16.95 -4.34 -11.86
C HIS A 211 -16.69 -2.83 -12.07
N ILE A 212 -17.33 -1.96 -11.30
CA ILE A 212 -17.04 -0.52 -11.31
C ILE A 212 -15.77 -0.23 -10.50
N ILE A 213 -15.57 -0.96 -9.40
CA ILE A 213 -14.34 -0.95 -8.59
C ILE A 213 -13.82 -2.39 -8.46
N LEU A 214 -12.55 -2.55 -8.08
CA LEU A 214 -11.86 -3.84 -8.07
C LEU A 214 -12.62 -4.95 -7.31
N PRO A 215 -13.07 -6.02 -7.99
CA PRO A 215 -13.71 -7.15 -7.33
C PRO A 215 -12.73 -8.02 -6.54
N ARG A 216 -13.19 -8.60 -5.41
CA ARG A 216 -12.37 -9.52 -4.58
C ARG A 216 -11.80 -10.71 -5.38
N LEU A 217 -12.65 -11.37 -6.16
CA LEU A 217 -12.25 -12.53 -6.97
C LEU A 217 -11.27 -12.14 -8.08
N HIS A 218 -11.41 -10.94 -8.64
CA HIS A 218 -10.47 -10.42 -9.63
C HIS A 218 -9.10 -10.22 -8.98
N HIS A 219 -9.04 -9.49 -7.86
CA HIS A 219 -7.76 -9.22 -7.20
C HIS A 219 -7.07 -10.49 -6.69
N ARG A 220 -7.84 -11.52 -6.32
CA ARG A 220 -7.30 -12.83 -5.93
C ARG A 220 -6.40 -13.47 -6.99
N ILE A 221 -6.60 -13.16 -8.28
CA ILE A 221 -5.75 -13.69 -9.37
C ILE A 221 -4.30 -13.23 -9.18
N HIS A 222 -4.10 -11.97 -8.80
CA HIS A 222 -2.77 -11.43 -8.50
C HIS A 222 -2.11 -12.12 -7.29
N HIS A 223 -2.90 -12.54 -6.29
CA HIS A 223 -2.43 -13.30 -5.12
C HIS A 223 -2.06 -14.77 -5.41
N VAL A 224 -2.22 -15.23 -6.64
CA VAL A 224 -1.77 -16.56 -7.04
C VAL A 224 -0.28 -16.46 -7.38
N SER A 225 0.54 -17.29 -6.72
CA SER A 225 1.95 -17.44 -7.06
C SER A 225 2.13 -17.67 -8.57
N PRO A 226 3.03 -16.94 -9.25
CA PRO A 226 4.15 -16.17 -8.69
C PRO A 226 3.91 -14.65 -8.52
N HIS A 227 2.66 -14.17 -8.41
CA HIS A 227 2.33 -12.74 -8.21
C HIS A 227 2.78 -11.80 -9.34
N GLU A 228 2.83 -12.30 -10.57
CA GLU A 228 3.41 -11.57 -11.71
C GLU A 228 2.38 -10.96 -12.67
N THR A 229 1.10 -10.98 -12.30
CA THR A 229 0.00 -10.54 -13.17
C THR A 229 -1.01 -9.68 -12.42
N TYR A 230 -1.86 -8.97 -13.16
CA TYR A 230 -3.06 -8.30 -12.64
C TYR A 230 -2.78 -7.25 -11.54
N PHE A 231 -1.79 -6.40 -11.78
CA PHE A 231 -1.30 -5.41 -10.80
C PHE A 231 -2.25 -4.21 -10.58
N CYS A 232 -3.16 -3.89 -11.50
CA CYS A 232 -4.07 -2.74 -11.37
C CYS A 232 -5.11 -3.01 -10.26
N ILE A 233 -5.15 -2.12 -9.26
CA ILE A 233 -5.91 -2.29 -8.02
C ILE A 233 -6.98 -1.22 -7.79
N THR A 234 -7.19 -0.29 -8.73
CA THR A 234 -8.25 0.73 -8.61
C THR A 234 -9.59 0.17 -9.11
N THR A 235 -9.68 -0.21 -10.38
CA THR A 235 -10.87 -0.85 -10.97
C THR A 235 -10.54 -2.25 -11.49
N GLY A 236 -9.29 -2.50 -11.85
CA GLY A 236 -8.82 -3.72 -12.50
C GLY A 236 -9.22 -3.82 -13.97
N TRP A 237 -9.75 -2.74 -14.58
CA TRP A 237 -10.17 -2.73 -15.97
C TRP A 237 -9.02 -3.01 -16.93
N LEU A 238 -7.82 -2.55 -16.59
CA LEU A 238 -6.64 -2.70 -17.45
C LEU A 238 -5.91 -4.03 -17.24
N ASN A 239 -6.25 -4.82 -16.23
CA ASN A 239 -5.54 -6.08 -15.95
C ASN A 239 -5.61 -7.06 -17.12
N TYR A 240 -6.80 -7.36 -17.63
CA TYR A 240 -6.94 -8.30 -18.74
C TYR A 240 -6.31 -7.78 -20.05
N PRO A 241 -6.55 -6.52 -20.49
CA PRO A 241 -5.87 -5.96 -21.66
C PRO A 241 -4.34 -6.00 -21.56
N LEU A 242 -3.78 -5.64 -20.41
CA LEU A 242 -2.32 -5.63 -20.19
C LEU A 242 -1.73 -7.04 -20.14
N GLU A 243 -2.47 -8.01 -19.61
CA GLU A 243 -2.06 -9.43 -19.64
C GLU A 243 -2.01 -9.97 -21.07
N VAL A 244 -3.03 -9.70 -21.89
CA VAL A 244 -3.11 -10.21 -23.28
C VAL A 244 -1.89 -9.76 -24.11
N ILE A 245 -1.40 -8.54 -23.89
CA ILE A 245 -0.22 -8.02 -24.59
C ILE A 245 1.10 -8.31 -23.87
N ASN A 246 1.08 -9.09 -22.78
CA ASN A 246 2.23 -9.36 -21.90
C ASN A 246 2.97 -8.09 -21.46
N PHE A 247 2.24 -7.02 -21.16
CA PHE A 247 2.82 -5.69 -20.92
C PHE A 247 3.91 -5.71 -19.85
N TRP A 248 3.60 -6.26 -18.67
CA TRP A 248 4.50 -6.28 -17.52
C TRP A 248 5.76 -7.13 -17.78
N ARG A 249 5.59 -8.36 -18.26
CA ARG A 249 6.71 -9.25 -18.63
C ARG A 249 7.59 -8.66 -19.75
N GLY A 250 6.96 -8.01 -20.74
CA GLY A 250 7.67 -7.32 -21.80
C GLY A 250 8.53 -6.18 -21.27
N LEU A 251 7.99 -5.38 -20.34
CA LEU A 251 8.71 -4.28 -19.73
C LEU A 251 9.85 -4.77 -18.82
N GLU A 252 9.63 -5.84 -18.05
CA GLU A 252 10.69 -6.53 -17.29
C GLU A 252 11.83 -6.98 -18.19
N PHE A 253 11.53 -7.64 -19.32
CA PHE A 253 12.54 -8.04 -20.29
C PHE A 253 13.37 -6.87 -20.80
N VAL A 254 12.71 -5.76 -21.19
CA VAL A 254 13.39 -4.56 -21.66
C VAL A 254 14.30 -3.98 -20.58
N ILE A 255 13.81 -3.85 -19.34
CA ILE A 255 14.59 -3.32 -18.22
C ILE A 255 15.78 -4.22 -17.91
N THR A 256 15.60 -5.54 -17.84
CA THR A 256 16.72 -6.48 -17.62
C THR A 256 17.74 -6.39 -18.74
N LYS A 257 17.31 -6.31 -20.02
CA LYS A 257 18.24 -6.20 -21.15
C LYS A 257 19.02 -4.89 -21.19
N THR A 258 18.43 -3.81 -20.71
CA THR A 258 19.05 -2.47 -20.77
C THR A 258 19.85 -2.12 -19.53
N THR A 259 19.47 -2.61 -18.36
CA THR A 259 20.07 -2.23 -17.07
C THR A 259 20.73 -3.41 -16.33
N GLY A 260 20.41 -4.65 -16.69
CA GLY A 260 20.82 -5.84 -15.95
C GLY A 260 20.02 -6.12 -14.68
N ALA A 261 19.05 -5.27 -14.31
CA ALA A 261 18.22 -5.49 -13.14
C ALA A 261 17.32 -6.74 -13.33
N ILE A 262 17.43 -7.69 -12.40
CA ILE A 262 16.67 -8.94 -12.43
C ILE A 262 15.36 -8.73 -11.66
N PRO A 263 14.18 -9.00 -12.27
CA PRO A 263 12.90 -8.89 -11.58
C PRO A 263 12.82 -9.89 -10.42
N ARG A 264 12.26 -9.45 -9.28
CA ARG A 264 11.95 -10.28 -8.11
C ARG A 264 13.16 -11.03 -7.55
N SER A 265 14.35 -10.42 -7.64
CA SER A 265 15.61 -11.06 -7.23
C SER A 265 15.69 -11.37 -5.73
N ASP A 266 14.85 -10.74 -4.90
CA ASP A 266 14.86 -10.86 -3.45
C ASP A 266 13.73 -11.72 -2.86
N ASP A 267 12.78 -12.23 -3.67
CA ASP A 267 11.60 -12.96 -3.19
C ASP A 267 11.95 -14.14 -2.26
N LEU A 268 13.04 -14.87 -2.55
CA LEU A 268 13.53 -15.99 -1.72
C LEU A 268 14.05 -15.53 -0.34
N ASN A 269 14.58 -14.31 -0.24
CA ASN A 269 15.07 -13.74 1.01
C ASN A 269 13.92 -13.38 1.96
N TRP A 270 12.72 -13.12 1.43
CA TRP A 270 11.53 -12.81 2.21
C TRP A 270 10.74 -14.06 2.61
N ALA A 271 10.60 -15.02 1.70
CA ALA A 271 9.94 -16.30 1.97
C ALA A 271 10.59 -17.08 3.13
N SER A 272 11.88 -16.86 3.37
CA SER A 272 12.64 -17.48 4.47
C SER A 272 12.54 -16.76 5.82
N LYS A 273 12.14 -15.48 5.84
CA LYS A 273 11.98 -14.67 7.07
C LYS A 273 10.58 -14.80 7.72
N GLY A 274 9.64 -15.44 7.04
CA GLY A 274 8.27 -15.68 7.51
C GLY A 274 8.04 -17.01 8.24
N LYS A 275 9.11 -17.76 8.53
CA LYS A 275 9.07 -19.00 9.33
C LYS A 275 9.61 -18.77 10.74
#